data_AF-A0A7X6I220-F1
#
_entry.id   AF-A0A7X6I220-F1
#
_cell.length_a   1.000
_cell.length_b   1.000
_cell.length_c   1.000
_cell.angle_alpha   90.00
_cell.angle_beta   90.00
_cell.angle_gamma   90.00
#
_symmetry.space_group_name_H-M   'P 1'
#
loop_
_entity.id
_entity.type
_entity.pdbx_description
1 polymer ?
#
loop_
_entity_poly.entity_id
_entity_poly.type
_entity_poly.pdbx_seq_one_letter_code
_entity_poly.pdbx_strand_id
1 'polypeptide(L)' 'MSAFSTGDRVVIKLSNISFHLPGTIVRQSELQFDSDLRYVIELDTGKYVSLPSSRIELYDDKLKQLSKEYNQMIK' A
#
# COMPACT_ATOMS: atom_id res chain seq x y z
N MET A 1 5.19 -5.29 -16.08
CA MET A 1 3.81 -5.19 -15.58
C MET A 1 3.83 -4.28 -14.37
N SER A 2 2.95 -3.27 -14.30
CA SER A 2 2.80 -2.48 -13.07
C SER A 2 2.11 -3.36 -12.01
N ALA A 3 2.62 -3.34 -10.79
CA ALA A 3 2.05 -4.11 -9.67
C ALA A 3 0.70 -3.52 -9.19
N PHE A 4 0.45 -2.24 -9.46
CA PHE A 4 -0.75 -1.52 -9.05
C PHE A 4 -1.30 -0.67 -10.20
N SER A 5 -2.59 -0.35 -10.13
CA SER A 5 -3.35 0.47 -11.08
C SER A 5 -3.89 1.73 -10.42
N THR A 6 -4.19 2.74 -11.23
CA THR A 6 -4.86 3.96 -10.73
C THR A 6 -6.24 3.62 -10.19
N GLY A 7 -6.56 4.12 -9.00
CA GLY A 7 -7.79 3.79 -8.27
C GLY A 7 -7.63 2.63 -7.29
N ASP A 8 -6.54 1.87 -7.32
CA ASP A 8 -6.31 0.78 -6.36
C ASP A 8 -6.25 1.32 -4.94
N ARG A 9 -6.97 0.64 -4.04
CA ARG A 9 -6.94 0.90 -2.61
C ARG A 9 -5.78 0.16 -1.98
N VAL A 10 -4.90 0.89 -1.31
CA VAL A 10 -3.65 0.36 -0.78
C VAL A 10 -3.43 0.76 0.66
N VAL A 11 -2.53 0.04 1.34
CA VAL A 11 -1.93 0.45 2.60
C VAL A 11 -0.43 0.65 2.44
N ILE A 12 0.08 1.64 3.16
CA ILE A 12 1.52 1.91 3.21
C ILE A 12 2.15 1.14 4.36
N LYS A 13 3.28 0.49 4.07
CA LYS A 13 4.14 -0.17 5.04
C LYS A 13 5.32 0.74 5.40
N LEU A 14 5.30 1.30 6.61
CA LEU A 14 6.45 2.01 7.18
C LEU A 14 7.28 1.04 8.01
N SER A 15 8.57 0.95 7.72
CA SER A 15 9.41 -0.23 7.96
C SER A 15 9.45 -0.80 9.38
N ASN A 16 9.03 -0.07 10.42
CA ASN A 16 9.11 -0.51 11.82
C ASN A 16 7.86 -0.16 12.66
N ILE A 17 6.75 0.24 12.02
CA ILE A 17 5.55 0.67 12.74
C ILE A 17 4.36 -0.10 12.19
N SER A 18 3.55 -0.70 13.07
CA SER A 18 2.29 -1.39 12.74
C SER A 18 1.23 -0.49 12.11
N PHE A 19 1.53 0.80 11.91
CA PHE A 19 0.66 1.77 11.26
C PHE A 19 0.66 1.52 9.75
N HIS A 20 -0.45 0.97 9.30
CA HIS A 20 -0.80 0.86 7.89
C HIS A 20 -1.68 2.06 7.57
N LEU A 21 -1.15 3.02 6.81
CA LEU A 21 -1.93 4.18 6.40
C LEU A 21 -2.65 3.85 5.09
N PRO A 22 -4.00 3.86 5.07
CA PRO A 22 -4.76 3.61 3.86
C PRO A 22 -4.70 4.82 2.91
N GLY A 23 -4.74 4.52 1.62
CA GLY A 23 -4.78 5.51 0.56
C GLY A 23 -5.13 4.90 -0.79
N THR A 24 -5.16 5.73 -1.82
CA THR A 24 -5.54 5.36 -3.19
C THR A 24 -4.40 5.69 -4.14
N ILE A 25 -4.09 4.77 -5.07
CA ILE A 25 -3.10 5.02 -6.12
C ILE A 25 -3.66 6.05 -7.10
N VAL A 26 -2.98 7.19 -7.23
CA VAL A 26 -3.37 8.26 -8.15
C VAL A 26 -2.70 8.11 -9.50
N ARG A 27 -1.44 7.66 -9.50
CA ARG A 27 -0.66 7.40 -10.71
C ARG A 27 0.62 6.65 -10.40
N GLN A 28 1.20 6.03 -11.43
CA GLN A 28 2.59 5.62 -11.40
C GLN A 28 3.49 6.86 -11.52
N SER A 29 4.56 6.91 -10.73
CA SER A 29 5.59 7.94 -10.83
C SER A 29 6.49 7.66 -12.04
N GLU A 30 6.83 8.71 -12.77
CA GLU A 30 7.77 8.65 -13.91
C GLU A 30 9.23 8.53 -13.44
N LEU A 31 9.51 8.89 -12.18
CA LEU A 31 10.81 8.70 -11.55
C LEU A 31 11.03 7.22 -11.20
N GLN A 32 11.84 6.53 -12.01
CA GLN A 32 12.40 5.22 -11.68
C GLN A 32 13.72 5.41 -10.93
N PHE A 33 13.82 4.83 -9.75
CA PHE A 33 15.10 4.68 -9.04
C PHE A 33 15.38 3.18 -8.95
N ASP A 34 16.48 2.76 -9.56
CA ASP A 34 17.08 1.43 -9.36
C ASP A 34 16.06 0.27 -9.49
N SER A 35 15.28 0.27 -10.58
CA SER A 35 14.27 -0.73 -10.96
C SER A 35 12.96 -0.82 -10.15
N ASP A 36 12.82 -0.10 -9.03
CA ASP A 36 11.58 -0.13 -8.23
C ASP A 36 10.56 0.90 -8.75
N LEU A 37 9.40 0.39 -9.22
CA LEU A 37 8.28 1.23 -9.66
C LEU A 37 7.74 2.03 -8.48
N ARG A 38 7.70 3.35 -8.60
CA ARG A 38 7.11 4.22 -7.58
C ARG A 38 5.69 4.60 -7.96
N TYR A 39 4.85 4.79 -6.95
CA TYR A 39 3.47 5.23 -7.11
C TYR A 39 3.20 6.47 -6.26
N VAL A 40 2.38 7.38 -6.79
CA VAL A 40 1.83 8.50 -6.04
C VAL A 40 0.52 8.02 -5.42
N ILE A 41 0.44 8.12 -4.10
CA ILE A 41 -0.70 7.68 -3.29
C ILE A 41 -1.30 8.90 -2.63
N GLU A 42 -2.61 9.06 -2.75
CA GLU A 42 -3.39 9.98 -1.93
C GLU A 42 -3.83 9.25 -0.66
N LEU A 43 -3.35 9.69 0.49
CA LEU A 43 -3.75 9.17 1.79
C LEU A 43 -5.14 9.70 2.16
N ASP A 44 -5.86 8.95 2.99
CA ASP A 44 -7.16 9.40 3.54
C ASP A 44 -7.08 10.70 4.33
N THR A 45 -5.88 11.08 4.76
CA THR A 45 -5.59 12.37 5.38
C THR A 45 -5.54 13.55 4.40
N GLY A 46 -5.75 13.31 3.09
CA GLY A 46 -5.62 14.28 2.01
C GLY A 46 -4.18 14.59 1.61
N LYS A 47 -3.19 13.88 2.16
CA LYS A 47 -1.77 14.07 1.84
C LYS A 47 -1.35 13.14 0.72
N TYR A 48 -0.42 13.61 -0.11
CA TYR A 48 0.17 12.81 -1.19
C TYR A 48 1.56 12.31 -0.80
N VAL A 49 1.85 11.05 -1.11
CA VAL A 49 3.17 10.45 -0.87
C VAL A 49 3.61 9.64 -2.09
N SER A 50 4.91 9.67 -2.38
CA SER A 50 5.51 8.83 -3.43
C SER A 50 6.32 7.71 -2.79
N LEU A 51 5.92 6.46 -3.03
CA LEU A 51 6.56 5.30 -2.43
C LEU A 51 6.90 4.23 -3.47
N PRO A 52 7.98 3.47 -3.25
CA PRO A 52 8.28 2.29 -4.05
C PRO A 52 7.22 1.21 -3.86
N SER A 53 7.05 0.37 -4.88
CA SER A 53 6.09 -0.74 -4.91
C SER A 53 6.27 -1.69 -3.72
N SER A 54 7.52 -1.90 -3.31
CA SER A 54 7.92 -2.73 -2.16
C SER A 54 7.38 -2.26 -0.80
N ARG A 55 6.85 -1.03 -0.70
CA ARG A 55 6.26 -0.45 0.52
C ARG A 55 4.74 -0.29 0.46
N ILE A 56 4.11 -0.90 -0.54
CA ILE A 56 2.67 -0.77 -0.82
C ILE A 56 2.08 -2.18 -0.80
N GLU A 57 0.95 -2.36 -0.12
CA GLU A 57 0.19 -3.61 -0.11
C GLU A 57 -1.27 -3.30 -0.49
N LEU A 58 -1.96 -4.23 -1.18
CA LEU A 58 -3.39 -4.06 -1.46
C LEU A 58 -4.19 -4.09 -0.16
N TYR A 59 -5.13 -3.15 -0.02
CA TYR A 59 -5.94 -3.02 1.19
C TYR A 59 -6.75 -4.28 1.48
N ASP A 60 -7.36 -4.87 0.45
CA ASP A 60 -8.17 -6.09 0.59
C ASP A 60 -7.35 -7.31 1.02
N ASP A 61 -6.14 -7.44 0.48
CA ASP A 61 -5.23 -8.53 0.86
C ASP A 61 -4.77 -8.38 2.31
N LYS A 62 -4.55 -7.14 2.76
CA LYS A 62 -4.27 -6.85 4.17
C LYS A 62 -5.45 -7.22 5.06
N LEU A 63 -6.68 -6.89 4.68
CA LEU A 63 -7.87 -7.26 5.45
C LEU A 63 -8.05 -8.76 5.55
N LYS A 64 -7.85 -9.51 4.46
CA LYS A 64 -7.89 -10.98 4.46
C LYS A 64 -6.85 -11.56 5.41
N GLN A 65 -5.63 -11.02 5.41
CA GLN A 65 -4.57 -11.45 6.32
C GLN A 65 -4.99 -11.23 7.79
N LEU A 66 -5.46 -10.02 8.14
CA LEU A 66 -5.89 -9.70 9.50
C LEU A 66 -7.06 -10.56 9.96
N SER A 67 -8.03 -10.83 9.08
CA SER A 67 -9.16 -11.72 9.39
C SER A 67 -8.67 -13.15 9.70
N LYS A 68 -7.70 -13.65 8.94
CA LYS A 68 -7.10 -14.96 9.18
C LYS A 68 -6.36 -15.03 10.52
N GLU A 69 -5.56 -14.00 10.83
CA GLU A 69 -4.82 -13.90 12.10
C GLU A 69 -5.78 -13.86 13.30
N TYR A 70 -6.83 -13.03 13.22
CA TYR A 70 -7.86 -12.95 14.27
C TYR A 70 -8.56 -14.30 14.51
N ASN A 71 -8.97 -14.98 13.44
CA ASN A 71 -9.64 -16.29 13.54
C ASN A 71 -8.75 -17.40 14.13
N GLN A 72 -7.42 -17.25 14.05
CA GLN A 72 -6.48 -18.18 14.68
C GLN A 72 -6.29 -17.91 16.18
N MET A 73 -6.46 -16.66 16.62
CA MET A 73 -6.33 -16.29 18.04
C MET A 73 -7.52 -16.71 18.90
N ILE A 74 -8.70 -16.89 18.29
CA ILE A 74 -9.95 -17.26 18.99
C ILE A 74 -10.24 -18.76 18.94
N LYS A 75 -9.36 -19.57 18.34
CA LYS A 75 -9.41 -21.04 18.33
C LYS A 75 -8.51 -21.61 19.41
#